data_AF-A0A956YSY7-F1
#
_entry.id   AF-A0A956YSY7-F1
#
_cell.length_a   1.000
_cell.length_b   1.000
_cell.length_c   1.000
_cell.angle_alpha   90.00
_cell.angle_beta   90.00
_cell.angle_gamma   90.00
#
_symmetry.space_group_name_H-M   'P 1'
#
loop_
_entity.id
_entity.type
_entity.pdbx_description
1 polymer ?
#
loop_
_entity_poly.entity_id
_entity_poly.type
_entity_poly.pdbx_seq_one_letter_code
_entity_poly.pdbx_strand_id
1 'polypeptide(L)'
;VRLHGGSPETSAENVRYANIEKGYNIRYWSIGNEPNLFSRNYDTTYDTEQFVHEWRAHAEAMLAVDPDIILVGPDISQYPGVPDQNPKDSVGKDWMEEFLKANGDLVDIVSIHRYPFPRGNAPITIDDLRTNPREWDDNIIPNLRVSIQEIIGHELPIAVAEVNSSWATNSGGEATMDSHYNAIWYADVLGRLIRQGVDVVAYWNFQNVETSFGILVRYDVRPVYYTFLMYKMFGTEALLSESSDADVSVFAARRDDGALTVMVVNRSLDEATKSIVLDNFTPAGAAEVWLFDPDHKAESMGTQPWESTITVPGQSVTLYVVPAA
;
A
#
# COMPACT_ATOMS: atom_id res chain seq x y z
N VAL A 1 -1.34 -17.53 8.01
CA VAL A 1 -1.28 -18.99 8.27
C VAL A 1 -0.12 -19.58 7.50
N ARG A 2 0.57 -20.58 8.04
CA ARG A 2 1.71 -21.22 7.37
C ARG A 2 1.22 -22.18 6.28
N LEU A 3 1.58 -21.91 5.03
CA LEU A 3 1.33 -22.79 3.90
C LEU A 3 2.45 -23.83 3.73
N HIS A 4 3.67 -23.39 3.41
CA HIS A 4 4.80 -24.31 3.24
C HIS A 4 5.13 -25.09 4.51
N GLY A 5 5.01 -26.42 4.42
CA GLY A 5 5.19 -27.34 5.55
C GLY A 5 4.12 -27.21 6.64
N GLY A 6 3.02 -26.49 6.37
CA GLY A 6 1.82 -26.50 7.18
C GLY A 6 0.85 -27.60 6.74
N SER A 7 -0.28 -27.73 7.45
CA SER A 7 -1.38 -28.59 7.02
C SER A 7 -2.73 -27.89 7.18
N PRO A 8 -3.76 -28.31 6.44
CA PRO A 8 -5.13 -27.82 6.62
C PRO A 8 -5.64 -27.96 8.07
N GLU A 9 -5.34 -29.08 8.74
CA GLU A 9 -5.76 -29.34 10.12
C GLU A 9 -5.12 -28.35 11.09
N THR A 10 -3.82 -28.06 10.92
CA THR A 10 -3.12 -27.07 11.76
C THR A 10 -3.69 -25.66 11.53
N SER A 11 -4.12 -25.37 10.30
CA SER A 11 -4.71 -24.08 9.91
C SER A 11 -6.09 -23.89 10.52
N ALA A 12 -6.95 -24.91 10.41
CA ALA A 12 -8.23 -24.98 11.09
C ALA A 12 -8.09 -24.86 12.61
N GLU A 13 -7.10 -25.55 13.19
CA GLU A 13 -6.81 -25.49 14.61
C GLU A 13 -6.40 -24.08 15.08
N ASN A 14 -5.61 -23.34 14.29
CA ASN A 14 -5.28 -21.95 14.60
C ASN A 14 -6.53 -21.06 14.65
N VAL A 15 -7.44 -21.21 13.69
CA VAL A 15 -8.72 -20.47 13.67
C VAL A 15 -9.58 -20.86 14.86
N ARG A 16 -9.70 -22.16 15.13
CA ARG A 16 -10.49 -22.70 16.25
C ARG A 16 -9.97 -22.16 17.58
N TYR A 17 -8.67 -22.22 17.81
CA TYR A 17 -8.05 -21.69 19.01
C TYR A 17 -8.27 -20.17 19.12
N ALA A 18 -7.95 -19.40 18.09
CA ALA A 18 -8.01 -17.94 18.15
C ALA A 18 -9.44 -17.39 18.25
N ASN A 19 -10.35 -17.85 17.40
CA ASN A 19 -11.69 -17.27 17.29
C ASN A 19 -12.71 -18.02 18.15
N ILE A 20 -12.68 -19.35 18.18
CA ILE A 20 -13.70 -20.14 18.91
C ILE A 20 -13.35 -20.27 20.39
N GLU A 21 -12.12 -20.66 20.73
CA GLU A 21 -11.75 -20.84 22.14
C GLU A 21 -11.41 -19.52 22.84
N LYS A 22 -10.65 -18.64 22.18
CA LYS A 22 -10.17 -17.39 22.79
C LYS A 22 -11.05 -16.19 22.50
N GLY A 23 -11.90 -16.24 21.49
CA GLY A 23 -12.78 -15.12 21.15
C GLY A 23 -12.02 -13.87 20.71
N TYR A 24 -10.82 -14.02 20.11
CA TYR A 24 -10.02 -12.88 19.67
C TYR A 24 -10.63 -12.13 18.47
N ASN A 25 -11.61 -12.75 17.79
CA ASN A 25 -12.31 -12.17 16.65
C ASN A 25 -11.32 -11.71 15.56
N ILE A 26 -10.32 -12.55 15.24
CA ILE A 26 -9.40 -12.29 14.15
C ILE A 26 -10.18 -12.46 12.85
N ARG A 27 -10.35 -11.35 12.13
CA ARG A 27 -11.14 -11.33 10.89
C ARG A 27 -10.34 -11.73 9.67
N TYR A 28 -9.17 -11.13 9.48
CA TYR A 28 -8.37 -11.31 8.27
C TYR A 28 -7.35 -12.42 8.46
N TRP A 29 -7.40 -13.43 7.59
CA TRP A 29 -6.48 -14.56 7.59
C TRP A 29 -5.84 -14.73 6.22
N SER A 30 -4.56 -14.34 6.12
CA SER A 30 -3.77 -14.72 4.95
C SER A 30 -3.30 -16.17 5.04
N ILE A 31 -3.26 -16.89 3.92
CA ILE A 31 -2.75 -18.26 3.81
C ILE A 31 -1.49 -18.27 2.93
N GLY A 32 -0.35 -18.54 3.57
CA GLY A 32 0.96 -18.43 2.90
C GLY A 32 1.53 -17.01 2.97
N ASN A 33 2.72 -16.85 2.41
CA ASN A 33 3.41 -15.58 2.24
C ASN A 33 4.45 -15.80 1.14
N GLU A 34 4.34 -15.09 0.03
CA GLU A 34 5.25 -15.18 -1.12
C GLU A 34 5.47 -16.62 -1.65
N PRO A 35 4.38 -17.36 -1.94
CA PRO A 35 4.47 -18.75 -2.41
C PRO A 35 5.29 -18.88 -3.71
N ASN A 36 5.31 -17.84 -4.53
CA ASN A 36 6.10 -17.77 -5.75
C ASN A 36 7.62 -17.80 -5.53
N LEU A 37 8.10 -17.68 -4.28
CA LEU A 37 9.51 -17.82 -3.93
C LEU A 37 9.86 -19.20 -3.33
N PHE A 38 8.90 -20.09 -3.11
CA PHE A 38 9.11 -21.34 -2.37
C PHE A 38 10.06 -22.31 -3.10
N SER A 39 9.96 -22.43 -4.43
CA SER A 39 10.89 -23.26 -5.21
C SER A 39 12.34 -22.88 -4.95
N ARG A 40 12.66 -21.58 -5.03
CA ARG A 40 13.99 -21.04 -4.75
C ARG A 40 14.37 -21.13 -3.28
N ASN A 41 13.48 -20.70 -2.38
CA ASN A 41 13.80 -20.55 -0.96
C ASN A 41 13.93 -21.91 -0.24
N TYR A 42 13.30 -22.95 -0.76
CA TYR A 42 13.31 -24.30 -0.17
C TYR A 42 13.98 -25.35 -1.05
N ASP A 43 14.57 -24.96 -2.19
CA ASP A 43 15.19 -25.87 -3.16
C ASP A 43 14.24 -27.00 -3.61
N THR A 44 13.06 -26.61 -4.09
CA THR A 44 11.98 -27.51 -4.51
C THR A 44 11.46 -27.17 -5.91
N THR A 45 10.60 -28.04 -6.45
CA THR A 45 9.88 -27.80 -7.71
C THR A 45 8.52 -27.12 -7.51
N TYR A 46 8.30 -26.44 -6.37
CA TYR A 46 7.01 -25.84 -6.02
C TYR A 46 6.52 -24.88 -7.11
N ASP A 47 5.30 -25.09 -7.57
CA ASP A 47 4.71 -24.39 -8.72
C ASP A 47 3.27 -23.93 -8.44
N THR A 48 2.64 -23.34 -9.45
CA THR A 48 1.27 -22.82 -9.34
C THR A 48 0.24 -23.91 -9.09
N GLU A 49 0.40 -25.11 -9.68
CA GLU A 49 -0.54 -26.21 -9.53
C GLU A 49 -0.56 -26.75 -8.10
N GLN A 50 0.63 -26.99 -7.52
CA GLN A 50 0.74 -27.39 -6.13
C GLN A 50 0.18 -26.30 -5.20
N PHE A 51 0.54 -25.04 -5.44
CA PHE A 51 0.12 -23.91 -4.64
C PHE A 51 -1.40 -23.77 -4.55
N VAL A 52 -2.10 -23.76 -5.68
CA VAL A 52 -3.55 -23.50 -5.68
C VAL A 52 -4.32 -24.59 -4.97
N HIS A 53 -3.90 -25.86 -5.09
CA HIS A 53 -4.51 -26.98 -4.39
C HIS A 53 -4.25 -26.94 -2.88
N GLU A 54 -3.02 -26.62 -2.47
CA GLU A 54 -2.68 -26.49 -1.05
C GLU A 54 -3.42 -25.30 -0.41
N TRP A 55 -3.38 -24.12 -1.04
CA TRP A 55 -4.08 -22.94 -0.54
C TRP A 55 -5.57 -23.22 -0.34
N ARG A 56 -6.21 -23.86 -1.32
CA ARG A 56 -7.63 -24.24 -1.25
C ARG A 56 -7.94 -25.15 -0.08
N ALA A 57 -7.15 -26.21 0.11
CA ALA A 57 -7.36 -27.16 1.20
C ALA A 57 -7.25 -26.48 2.57
N HIS A 58 -6.31 -25.54 2.72
CA HIS A 58 -6.19 -24.73 3.94
C HIS A 58 -7.42 -23.81 4.12
N ALA A 59 -7.86 -23.12 3.08
CA ALA A 59 -9.02 -22.23 3.09
C ALA A 59 -10.30 -22.98 3.52
N GLU A 60 -10.62 -24.10 2.87
CA GLU A 60 -11.80 -24.91 3.17
C GLU A 60 -11.78 -25.43 4.61
N ALA A 61 -10.62 -25.89 5.10
CA ALA A 61 -10.49 -26.37 6.48
C ALA A 61 -10.68 -25.24 7.51
N MET A 62 -10.19 -24.03 7.22
CA MET A 62 -10.38 -22.86 8.07
C MET A 62 -11.84 -22.39 8.09
N LEU A 63 -12.48 -22.30 6.92
CA LEU A 63 -13.89 -21.90 6.79
C LEU A 63 -14.85 -22.92 7.43
N ALA A 64 -14.48 -24.19 7.47
CA ALA A 64 -15.26 -25.21 8.18
C ALA A 64 -15.30 -25.00 9.71
N VAL A 65 -14.35 -24.25 10.26
CA VAL A 65 -14.31 -23.89 11.69
C VAL A 65 -15.02 -22.59 11.95
N ASP A 66 -14.72 -21.56 11.15
CA ASP A 66 -15.29 -20.22 11.29
C ASP A 66 -15.57 -19.67 9.89
N PRO A 67 -16.83 -19.72 9.42
CA PRO A 67 -17.20 -19.25 8.08
C PRO A 67 -17.24 -17.71 7.97
N ASP A 68 -17.08 -16.97 9.08
CA ASP A 68 -17.12 -15.51 9.10
C ASP A 68 -15.73 -14.86 8.96
N ILE A 69 -14.67 -15.66 8.85
CA ILE A 69 -13.32 -15.16 8.56
C ILE A 69 -13.24 -14.63 7.12
N ILE A 70 -12.34 -13.68 6.92
CA ILE A 70 -12.00 -13.08 5.63
C ILE A 70 -10.67 -13.67 5.19
N LEU A 71 -10.67 -14.40 4.08
CA LEU A 71 -9.48 -14.98 3.49
C LEU A 71 -8.76 -13.96 2.60
N VAL A 72 -7.47 -13.78 2.87
CA VAL A 72 -6.58 -12.88 2.13
C VAL A 72 -5.57 -13.73 1.37
N GLY A 73 -5.30 -13.40 0.11
CA GLY A 73 -4.30 -14.10 -0.68
C GLY A 73 -4.25 -13.59 -2.11
N PRO A 74 -3.24 -13.95 -2.91
CA PRO A 74 -2.22 -14.98 -2.64
C PRO A 74 -0.92 -14.51 -1.98
N ASP A 75 -0.78 -13.24 -1.60
CA ASP A 75 0.46 -12.65 -1.07
C ASP A 75 1.68 -12.90 -1.99
N ILE A 76 1.49 -12.69 -3.31
CA ILE A 76 2.56 -12.87 -4.30
C ILE A 76 3.63 -11.78 -4.13
N SER A 77 4.90 -12.20 -4.09
CA SER A 77 6.05 -11.29 -4.08
C SER A 77 6.23 -10.61 -5.44
N GLN A 78 6.52 -9.30 -5.42
CA GLN A 78 6.93 -8.51 -6.60
C GLN A 78 5.91 -8.53 -7.75
N TYR A 79 4.66 -8.14 -7.49
CA TYR A 79 3.63 -8.03 -8.54
C TYR A 79 3.61 -6.64 -9.19
N PRO A 80 4.09 -6.47 -10.45
CA PRO A 80 4.13 -5.16 -11.12
C PRO A 80 2.83 -4.82 -11.88
N GLY A 81 1.88 -5.76 -11.99
CA GLY A 81 0.66 -5.60 -12.79
C GLY A 81 0.94 -5.42 -14.29
N VAL A 82 2.06 -5.93 -14.79
CA VAL A 82 2.40 -5.91 -16.22
C VAL A 82 2.54 -7.37 -16.67
N PRO A 83 1.67 -7.89 -17.57
CA PRO A 83 1.57 -9.33 -17.84
C PRO A 83 2.88 -10.05 -18.16
N ASP A 84 3.78 -9.40 -18.90
CA ASP A 84 5.09 -9.96 -19.28
C ASP A 84 6.12 -9.94 -18.13
N GLN A 85 5.86 -9.17 -17.07
CA GLN A 85 6.75 -9.01 -15.91
C GLN A 85 6.19 -9.64 -14.63
N ASN A 86 4.93 -10.06 -14.63
CA ASN A 86 4.32 -10.72 -13.49
C ASN A 86 5.09 -12.00 -13.13
N PRO A 87 5.12 -12.38 -11.84
CA PRO A 87 5.73 -13.62 -11.41
C PRO A 87 5.11 -14.82 -12.12
N LYS A 88 5.97 -15.67 -12.70
CA LYS A 88 5.60 -16.92 -13.36
C LYS A 88 6.35 -18.10 -12.73
N ASP A 89 5.77 -19.29 -12.77
CA ASP A 89 6.46 -20.51 -12.39
C ASP A 89 7.48 -20.97 -13.47
N SER A 90 8.13 -22.11 -13.23
CA SER A 90 9.19 -22.64 -14.10
C SER A 90 8.72 -23.02 -15.51
N VAL A 91 7.41 -23.17 -15.73
CA VAL A 91 6.79 -23.50 -17.02
C VAL A 91 6.04 -22.30 -17.64
N GLY A 92 6.09 -21.13 -17.00
CA GLY A 92 5.58 -19.87 -17.53
C GLY A 92 4.14 -19.54 -17.16
N LYS A 93 3.52 -20.26 -16.22
CA LYS A 93 2.17 -19.91 -15.72
C LYS A 93 2.25 -18.74 -14.74
N ASP A 94 1.35 -17.77 -14.88
CA ASP A 94 1.26 -16.59 -14.02
C ASP A 94 0.65 -16.95 -12.67
N TRP A 95 1.33 -16.59 -11.57
CA TRP A 95 0.91 -16.97 -10.22
C TRP A 95 -0.43 -16.35 -9.80
N MET A 96 -0.70 -15.10 -10.20
CA MET A 96 -1.95 -14.42 -9.84
C MET A 96 -3.10 -14.99 -10.68
N GLU A 97 -2.88 -15.17 -11.98
CA GLU A 97 -3.89 -15.71 -12.90
C GLU A 97 -4.34 -17.11 -12.48
N GLU A 98 -3.39 -18.02 -12.22
CA GLU A 98 -3.73 -19.40 -11.80
C GLU A 98 -4.42 -19.41 -10.42
N PHE A 99 -4.03 -18.54 -9.50
CA PHE A 99 -4.69 -18.39 -8.21
C PHE A 99 -6.15 -17.95 -8.36
N LEU A 100 -6.41 -16.87 -9.12
CA LEU A 100 -7.76 -16.36 -9.31
C LEU A 100 -8.66 -17.39 -10.00
N LYS A 101 -8.14 -18.14 -10.99
CA LYS A 101 -8.90 -19.21 -11.66
C LYS A 101 -9.28 -20.35 -10.70
N ALA A 102 -8.37 -20.74 -9.83
CA ALA A 102 -8.56 -21.90 -8.98
C ALA A 102 -9.27 -21.58 -7.65
N ASN A 103 -9.08 -20.37 -7.11
CA ASN A 103 -9.47 -19.99 -5.75
C ASN A 103 -10.25 -18.67 -5.66
N GLY A 104 -10.60 -18.06 -6.80
CA GLY A 104 -11.37 -16.82 -6.86
C GLY A 104 -12.77 -16.89 -6.24
N ASP A 105 -13.30 -18.08 -6.02
CA ASP A 105 -14.58 -18.32 -5.36
C ASP A 105 -14.49 -18.40 -3.83
N LEU A 106 -13.28 -18.51 -3.28
CA LEU A 106 -13.03 -18.62 -1.83
C LEU A 106 -12.27 -17.42 -1.25
N VAL A 107 -11.48 -16.72 -2.05
CA VAL A 107 -10.71 -15.56 -1.57
C VAL A 107 -11.62 -14.35 -1.43
N ASP A 108 -11.54 -13.66 -0.29
CA ASP A 108 -12.34 -12.45 -0.02
C ASP A 108 -11.57 -11.17 -0.37
N ILE A 109 -10.24 -11.17 -0.27
CA ILE A 109 -9.38 -10.02 -0.58
C ILE A 109 -8.16 -10.50 -1.37
N VAL A 110 -7.97 -9.92 -2.56
CA VAL A 110 -6.83 -10.25 -3.43
C VAL A 110 -5.61 -9.45 -3.00
N SER A 111 -4.53 -10.13 -2.62
CA SER A 111 -3.35 -9.50 -2.03
C SER A 111 -2.07 -9.62 -2.86
N ILE A 112 -1.28 -8.54 -2.84
CA ILE A 112 0.02 -8.44 -3.53
C ILE A 112 1.08 -7.78 -2.66
N HIS A 113 2.35 -8.09 -2.94
CA HIS A 113 3.50 -7.37 -2.40
C HIS A 113 4.21 -6.62 -3.52
N ARG A 114 4.71 -5.41 -3.23
CA ARG A 114 5.51 -4.66 -4.21
C ARG A 114 6.61 -3.81 -3.57
N TYR A 115 7.83 -4.02 -4.07
CA TYR A 115 9.00 -3.19 -3.80
C TYR A 115 9.69 -2.84 -5.12
N PRO A 116 9.47 -1.65 -5.68
CA PRO A 116 9.90 -1.32 -7.05
C PRO A 116 11.41 -1.37 -7.31
N PHE A 117 12.22 -1.29 -6.26
CA PHE A 117 13.68 -1.16 -6.37
C PHE A 117 14.47 -2.18 -5.54
N PRO A 118 15.71 -2.49 -5.94
CA PRO A 118 16.43 -2.01 -7.13
C PRO A 118 15.96 -2.65 -8.43
N ARG A 119 16.18 -1.95 -9.55
CA ARG A 119 16.02 -2.50 -10.91
C ARG A 119 17.39 -2.93 -11.42
N GLY A 120 17.76 -4.17 -11.13
CA GLY A 120 19.12 -4.68 -11.40
C GLY A 120 20.14 -4.19 -10.36
N ASN A 121 21.36 -3.86 -10.79
CA ASN A 121 22.48 -3.54 -9.90
C ASN A 121 22.72 -2.02 -9.70
N ALA A 122 21.94 -1.15 -10.34
CA ALA A 122 22.12 0.29 -10.22
C ALA A 122 21.71 0.79 -8.82
N PRO A 123 22.43 1.76 -8.23
CA PRO A 123 21.96 2.46 -7.04
C PRO A 123 20.63 3.16 -7.30
N ILE A 124 19.74 3.14 -6.31
CA ILE A 124 18.46 3.84 -6.36
C ILE A 124 18.73 5.33 -6.19
N THR A 125 18.11 6.15 -7.04
CA THR A 125 18.23 7.60 -7.03
C THR A 125 16.93 8.28 -6.59
N ILE A 126 17.00 9.58 -6.29
CA ILE A 126 15.81 10.41 -6.09
C ILE A 126 14.89 10.37 -7.32
N ASP A 127 15.45 10.37 -8.54
CA ASP A 127 14.67 10.37 -9.78
C ASP A 127 13.86 9.08 -9.97
N ASP A 128 14.46 7.96 -9.57
CA ASP A 128 13.79 6.66 -9.53
C ASP A 128 12.55 6.70 -8.62
N LEU A 129 12.70 7.21 -7.39
CA LEU A 129 11.58 7.37 -6.46
C LEU A 129 10.59 8.43 -6.94
N ARG A 130 11.02 9.51 -7.60
CA ARG A 130 10.14 10.59 -8.07
C ARG A 130 9.13 10.09 -9.09
N THR A 131 9.61 9.29 -10.03
CA THR A 131 8.84 8.82 -11.20
C THR A 131 8.04 7.55 -10.91
N ASN A 132 8.47 6.75 -9.93
CA ASN A 132 7.85 5.46 -9.61
C ASN A 132 6.35 5.48 -9.25
N PRO A 133 5.80 6.45 -8.50
CA PRO A 133 4.41 6.36 -8.02
C PRO A 133 3.37 6.16 -9.13
N ARG A 134 3.66 6.60 -10.35
CA ARG A 134 2.81 6.37 -11.53
C ARG A 134 2.58 4.89 -11.83
N GLU A 135 3.52 4.02 -11.49
CA GLU A 135 3.37 2.56 -11.68
C GLU A 135 2.10 2.01 -10.99
N TRP A 136 1.70 2.61 -9.87
CA TRP A 136 0.51 2.20 -9.12
C TRP A 136 -0.81 2.58 -9.81
N ASP A 137 -0.84 3.71 -10.54
CA ASP A 137 -2.01 4.18 -11.28
C ASP A 137 -2.03 3.69 -12.73
N ASP A 138 -0.87 3.49 -13.35
CA ASP A 138 -0.78 3.13 -14.75
C ASP A 138 -0.90 1.61 -14.94
N ASN A 139 -0.43 0.83 -13.96
CA ASN A 139 -0.29 -0.63 -14.10
C ASN A 139 -0.87 -1.42 -12.92
N ILE A 140 -0.29 -1.30 -11.71
CA ILE A 140 -0.45 -2.32 -10.65
C ILE A 140 -1.91 -2.56 -10.28
N ILE A 141 -2.60 -1.52 -9.81
CA ILE A 141 -3.97 -1.68 -9.28
C ILE A 141 -5.00 -1.81 -10.41
N PRO A 142 -4.98 -1.00 -11.49
CA PRO A 142 -5.95 -1.16 -12.57
C PRO A 142 -5.85 -2.53 -13.26
N ASN A 143 -4.64 -3.03 -13.53
CA ASN A 143 -4.49 -4.31 -14.22
C ASN A 143 -4.82 -5.50 -13.30
N LEU A 144 -4.62 -5.35 -11.99
CA LEU A 144 -5.10 -6.34 -11.02
C LEU A 144 -6.64 -6.38 -11.01
N ARG A 145 -7.32 -5.22 -10.98
CA ARG A 145 -8.79 -5.14 -11.10
C ARG A 145 -9.30 -5.76 -12.39
N VAL A 146 -8.67 -5.45 -13.52
CA VAL A 146 -9.00 -6.07 -14.82
C VAL A 146 -8.86 -7.59 -14.74
N SER A 147 -7.76 -8.09 -14.18
CA SER A 147 -7.53 -9.54 -14.03
C SER A 147 -8.61 -10.20 -13.16
N ILE A 148 -8.96 -9.59 -12.03
CA ILE A 148 -10.03 -10.05 -11.14
C ILE A 148 -11.36 -10.10 -11.88
N GLN A 149 -11.74 -9.00 -12.55
CA GLN A 149 -13.00 -8.88 -13.26
C GLN A 149 -13.10 -9.85 -14.45
N GLU A 150 -12.01 -10.09 -15.20
CA GLU A 150 -11.99 -11.00 -16.34
C GLU A 150 -12.04 -12.48 -15.91
N ILE A 151 -11.36 -12.85 -14.82
CA ILE A 151 -11.23 -14.24 -14.39
C ILE A 151 -12.39 -14.65 -13.48
N ILE A 152 -12.77 -13.82 -12.52
CA ILE A 152 -13.77 -14.13 -11.48
C ILE A 152 -15.15 -13.57 -11.87
N GLY A 153 -15.20 -12.55 -12.72
CA GLY A 153 -16.47 -11.97 -13.22
C GLY A 153 -17.09 -10.90 -12.32
N HIS A 154 -16.45 -10.56 -11.20
CA HIS A 154 -16.85 -9.47 -10.31
C HIS A 154 -15.64 -8.88 -9.58
N GLU A 155 -15.77 -7.65 -9.07
CA GLU A 155 -14.72 -7.00 -8.29
C GLU A 155 -14.55 -7.66 -6.91
N LEU A 156 -13.30 -7.75 -6.46
CA LEU A 156 -12.94 -8.10 -5.08
C LEU A 156 -12.09 -6.96 -4.47
N PRO A 157 -12.19 -6.76 -3.14
CA PRO A 157 -11.24 -5.93 -2.39
C PRO A 157 -9.78 -6.27 -2.69
N ILE A 158 -8.91 -5.26 -2.67
CA ILE A 158 -7.48 -5.42 -2.91
C ILE A 158 -6.69 -5.08 -1.65
N ALA A 159 -5.70 -5.90 -1.34
CA ALA A 159 -4.68 -5.63 -0.33
C ALA A 159 -3.29 -5.49 -0.95
N VAL A 160 -2.60 -4.40 -0.64
CA VAL A 160 -1.14 -4.32 -0.77
C VAL A 160 -0.56 -4.74 0.57
N ALA A 161 -0.38 -6.05 0.77
CA ALA A 161 -0.04 -6.67 2.05
C ALA A 161 1.44 -6.47 2.45
N GLU A 162 2.28 -6.08 1.50
CA GLU A 162 3.61 -5.51 1.78
C GLU A 162 3.98 -4.43 0.76
N VAL A 163 4.38 -3.26 1.25
CA VAL A 163 4.93 -2.17 0.42
C VAL A 163 6.06 -1.42 1.10
N ASN A 164 7.13 -1.16 0.33
CA ASN A 164 8.13 -0.12 0.58
C ASN A 164 8.79 0.21 -0.78
N SER A 165 9.63 1.24 -0.87
CA SER A 165 10.28 1.56 -2.16
C SER A 165 11.27 0.50 -2.59
N SER A 166 11.88 -0.20 -1.63
CA SER A 166 12.93 -1.18 -1.91
C SER A 166 12.85 -2.43 -1.03
N TRP A 167 13.38 -3.53 -1.55
CA TRP A 167 13.64 -4.75 -0.80
C TRP A 167 15.13 -4.90 -0.45
N ALA A 168 16.00 -3.97 -0.87
CA ALA A 168 17.43 -4.06 -0.67
C ALA A 168 17.85 -3.74 0.76
N THR A 169 18.82 -4.50 1.27
CA THR A 169 19.47 -4.20 2.55
C THR A 169 20.45 -3.04 2.41
N ASN A 170 19.94 -1.82 2.34
CA ASN A 170 20.71 -0.57 2.27
C ASN A 170 20.17 0.46 3.28
N SER A 171 20.94 1.51 3.58
CA SER A 171 20.54 2.56 4.53
C SER A 171 21.39 3.83 4.35
N GLY A 172 20.89 4.97 4.82
CA GLY A 172 21.63 6.23 4.89
C GLY A 172 21.90 6.92 3.55
N GLY A 173 21.29 6.47 2.45
CA GLY A 173 21.32 7.16 1.17
C GLY A 173 20.14 8.10 0.98
N GLU A 174 20.20 8.97 -0.03
CA GLU A 174 19.13 9.94 -0.33
C GLU A 174 17.81 9.30 -0.80
N ALA A 175 17.88 8.07 -1.30
CA ALA A 175 16.75 7.29 -1.80
C ALA A 175 16.65 5.90 -1.15
N THR A 176 17.30 5.69 0.00
CA THR A 176 17.09 4.47 0.81
C THR A 176 15.81 4.62 1.64
N MET A 177 15.32 3.51 2.21
CA MET A 177 13.99 3.51 2.85
C MET A 177 13.90 4.35 4.12
N ASP A 178 15.05 4.67 4.72
CA ASP A 178 15.20 5.55 5.86
C ASP A 178 15.36 7.03 5.51
N SER A 179 15.33 7.38 4.22
CA SER A 179 15.46 8.75 3.73
C SER A 179 14.17 9.56 3.87
N HIS A 180 14.33 10.89 3.86
CA HIS A 180 13.20 11.82 3.70
C HIS A 180 12.46 11.57 2.40
N TYR A 181 13.19 11.38 1.29
CA TYR A 181 12.58 11.22 -0.02
C TYR A 181 11.73 9.93 -0.13
N ASN A 182 12.11 8.85 0.56
CA ASN A 182 11.25 7.66 0.68
C ASN A 182 9.91 7.96 1.37
N ALA A 183 9.92 8.84 2.38
CA ALA A 183 8.70 9.24 3.07
C ALA A 183 7.76 10.05 2.15
N ILE A 184 8.32 10.93 1.32
CA ILE A 184 7.57 11.70 0.31
C ILE A 184 7.05 10.78 -0.80
N TRP A 185 7.86 9.84 -1.29
CA TRP A 185 7.42 8.78 -2.21
C TRP A 185 6.24 8.00 -1.63
N TYR A 186 6.34 7.56 -0.38
CA TYR A 186 5.28 6.79 0.26
C TYR A 186 4.02 7.63 0.49
N ALA A 187 4.16 8.93 0.78
CA ALA A 187 3.03 9.82 0.91
C ALA A 187 2.22 9.91 -0.39
N ASP A 188 2.89 9.92 -1.53
CA ASP A 188 2.25 9.91 -2.84
C ASP A 188 1.60 8.55 -3.13
N VAL A 189 2.34 7.44 -2.93
CA VAL A 189 1.85 6.08 -3.17
C VAL A 189 0.63 5.75 -2.31
N LEU A 190 0.66 6.07 -1.02
CA LEU A 190 -0.47 5.82 -0.12
C LEU A 190 -1.71 6.61 -0.56
N GLY A 191 -1.55 7.86 -0.99
CA GLY A 191 -2.65 8.67 -1.49
C GLY A 191 -3.27 8.10 -2.77
N ARG A 192 -2.43 7.59 -3.69
CA ARG A 192 -2.92 6.88 -4.90
C ARG A 192 -3.69 5.63 -4.54
N LEU A 193 -3.16 4.81 -3.63
CA LEU A 193 -3.83 3.58 -3.18
C LEU A 193 -5.18 3.89 -2.50
N ILE A 194 -5.25 4.93 -1.67
CA ILE A 194 -6.51 5.41 -1.07
C ILE A 194 -7.49 5.86 -2.16
N ARG A 195 -7.04 6.70 -3.11
CA ARG A 195 -7.89 7.19 -4.21
C ARG A 195 -8.40 6.05 -5.09
N GLN A 196 -7.61 5.00 -5.26
CA GLN A 196 -7.98 3.80 -6.03
C GLN A 196 -8.82 2.80 -5.21
N GLY A 197 -9.16 3.10 -3.95
CA GLY A 197 -10.00 2.27 -3.11
C GLY A 197 -9.36 0.92 -2.76
N VAL A 198 -8.05 0.91 -2.49
CA VAL A 198 -7.36 -0.27 -1.94
C VAL A 198 -7.69 -0.39 -0.46
N ASP A 199 -8.19 -1.55 -0.05
CA ASP A 199 -8.77 -1.79 1.28
C ASP A 199 -7.73 -1.94 2.38
N VAL A 200 -6.57 -2.54 2.05
CA VAL A 200 -5.49 -2.76 3.01
C VAL A 200 -4.16 -2.35 2.38
N VAL A 201 -3.40 -1.51 3.06
CA VAL A 201 -2.01 -1.16 2.68
C VAL A 201 -1.12 -1.37 3.90
N ALA A 202 -0.25 -2.37 3.84
CA ALA A 202 0.66 -2.70 4.91
C ALA A 202 2.10 -2.32 4.53
N TYR A 203 2.58 -1.23 5.12
CA TYR A 203 3.96 -0.78 4.95
C TYR A 203 4.93 -1.76 5.63
N TRP A 204 5.93 -2.22 4.88
CA TRP A 204 6.98 -3.08 5.42
C TRP A 204 8.16 -2.25 5.93
N ASN A 205 8.40 -2.17 7.24
CA ASN A 205 7.64 -2.79 8.33
C ASN A 205 7.58 -1.93 9.59
N PHE A 206 6.96 -2.41 10.67
CA PHE A 206 6.69 -1.57 11.85
C PHE A 206 7.96 -1.12 12.59
N GLN A 207 8.86 -2.04 12.96
CA GLN A 207 10.12 -1.72 13.63
C GLN A 207 11.25 -2.60 13.11
N ASN A 208 12.36 -1.97 12.71
CA ASN A 208 13.56 -2.66 12.29
C ASN A 208 14.81 -1.88 12.73
N VAL A 209 15.70 -2.55 13.46
CA VAL A 209 16.93 -1.97 14.00
C VAL A 209 18.18 -2.34 13.22
N GLU A 210 18.09 -3.33 12.33
CA GLU A 210 19.22 -3.86 11.56
C GLU A 210 19.27 -3.26 10.15
N THR A 211 18.11 -2.88 9.60
CA THR A 211 17.97 -2.34 8.24
C THR A 211 17.09 -1.08 8.22
N SER A 212 16.90 -0.51 7.03
CA SER A 212 16.10 0.70 6.81
C SER A 212 14.59 0.46 6.59
N PHE A 213 14.09 -0.78 6.62
CA PHE A 213 12.68 -1.09 6.34
C PHE A 213 11.70 -0.48 7.35
N GLY A 214 12.09 -0.39 8.62
CA GLY A 214 11.17 -0.11 9.72
C GLY A 214 10.68 1.34 9.79
N ILE A 215 9.40 1.57 10.09
CA ILE A 215 8.87 2.90 10.50
C ILE A 215 9.60 3.38 11.76
N LEU A 216 9.80 2.46 12.70
CA LEU A 216 10.49 2.68 13.96
C LEU A 216 11.90 2.08 13.93
N VAL A 217 12.84 2.79 14.58
CA VAL A 217 14.12 2.23 15.01
C VAL A 217 14.07 1.94 16.51
N ARG A 218 15.22 1.71 17.17
CA ARG A 218 15.26 1.25 18.57
C ARG A 218 14.52 2.19 19.53
N TYR A 219 14.77 3.49 19.44
CA TYR A 219 14.22 4.52 20.34
C TYR A 219 13.82 5.80 19.60
N ASP A 220 13.63 5.73 18.29
CA ASP A 220 13.34 6.88 17.44
C ASP A 220 12.47 6.44 16.25
N VAL A 221 12.03 7.39 15.44
CA VAL A 221 11.18 7.19 14.26
C VAL A 221 11.94 7.55 12.99
N ARG A 222 11.64 6.84 11.89
CA ARG A 222 12.14 7.20 10.55
C ARG A 222 11.23 8.26 9.90
N PRO A 223 11.69 8.98 8.87
CA PRO A 223 10.89 10.01 8.20
C PRO A 223 9.49 9.56 7.78
N VAL A 224 9.32 8.30 7.35
CA VAL A 224 8.01 7.75 6.94
C VAL A 224 6.96 7.77 8.07
N TYR A 225 7.37 7.80 9.34
CA TYR A 225 6.46 8.00 10.47
C TYR A 225 5.64 9.29 10.33
N TYR A 226 6.27 10.37 9.84
CA TYR A 226 5.61 11.66 9.66
C TYR A 226 4.60 11.61 8.51
N THR A 227 4.82 10.78 7.49
CA THR A 227 3.80 10.47 6.47
C THR A 227 2.53 9.90 7.11
N PHE A 228 2.65 8.94 8.03
CA PHE A 228 1.49 8.39 8.75
C PHE A 228 0.80 9.45 9.62
N LEU A 229 1.54 10.38 10.23
CA LEU A 229 0.93 11.49 10.97
C LEU A 229 0.12 12.42 10.06
N MET A 230 0.63 12.72 8.86
CA MET A 230 -0.11 13.50 7.86
C MET A 230 -1.41 12.78 7.46
N TYR A 231 -1.37 11.48 7.19
CA TYR A 231 -2.56 10.70 6.84
C TYR A 231 -3.54 10.48 7.99
N LYS A 232 -3.08 10.47 9.25
CA LYS A 232 -3.96 10.45 10.43
C LYS A 232 -4.91 11.65 10.46
N MET A 233 -4.51 12.77 9.87
CA MET A 233 -5.30 14.01 9.81
C MET A 233 -6.14 14.13 8.52
N PHE A 234 -6.00 13.19 7.58
CA PHE A 234 -6.57 13.28 6.24
C PHE A 234 -8.10 13.16 6.23
N GLY A 235 -8.68 12.18 6.92
CA GLY A 235 -10.13 12.00 6.95
C GLY A 235 -10.54 10.57 6.63
N THR A 236 -11.85 10.36 6.56
CA THR A 236 -12.48 9.03 6.54
C THR A 236 -13.25 8.76 5.23
N GLU A 237 -13.59 9.80 4.48
CA GLU A 237 -14.24 9.70 3.17
C GLU A 237 -13.33 10.31 2.10
N ALA A 238 -12.66 9.47 1.30
CA ALA A 238 -11.85 9.96 0.19
C ALA A 238 -12.72 10.63 -0.88
N LEU A 239 -12.25 11.76 -1.42
CA LEU A 239 -12.93 12.53 -2.46
C LEU A 239 -12.13 12.45 -3.76
N LEU A 240 -12.84 12.59 -4.89
CA LEU A 240 -12.18 12.65 -6.19
C LEU A 240 -11.24 13.84 -6.25
N SER A 241 -9.99 13.59 -6.64
CA SER A 241 -8.96 14.62 -6.79
C SER A 241 -7.99 14.27 -7.92
N GLU A 242 -7.66 15.28 -8.70
CA GLU A 242 -6.78 15.15 -9.86
C GLU A 242 -5.78 16.30 -9.89
N SER A 243 -4.56 15.99 -10.33
CA SER A 243 -3.52 16.98 -10.61
C SER A 243 -3.09 16.82 -12.06
N SER A 244 -2.95 17.95 -12.76
CA SER A 244 -2.36 17.99 -14.10
C SER A 244 -0.82 17.99 -14.07
N ASP A 245 -0.21 18.14 -12.89
CA ASP A 245 1.24 18.15 -12.73
C ASP A 245 1.80 16.74 -12.51
N ALA A 246 2.96 16.46 -13.10
CA ALA A 246 3.56 15.14 -13.06
C ALA A 246 4.21 14.79 -11.71
N ASP A 247 4.68 15.80 -10.98
CA ASP A 247 5.45 15.68 -9.74
C ASP A 247 4.69 16.21 -8.52
N VAL A 248 3.65 17.01 -8.73
CA VAL A 248 2.74 17.48 -7.67
C VAL A 248 1.43 16.71 -7.73
N SER A 249 1.15 15.90 -6.71
CA SER A 249 -0.13 15.18 -6.58
C SER A 249 -1.04 15.88 -5.57
N VAL A 250 -2.35 15.67 -5.72
CA VAL A 250 -3.35 16.15 -4.77
C VAL A 250 -4.31 15.02 -4.40
N PHE A 251 -4.54 14.87 -3.10
CA PHE A 251 -5.50 13.95 -2.51
C PHE A 251 -6.46 14.75 -1.65
N ALA A 252 -7.75 14.43 -1.70
CA ALA A 252 -8.76 15.12 -0.90
C ALA A 252 -9.60 14.11 -0.12
N ALA A 253 -10.04 14.50 1.07
CA ALA A 253 -10.97 13.71 1.87
C ALA A 253 -11.88 14.62 2.69
N ARG A 254 -13.02 14.07 3.10
CA ARG A 254 -13.88 14.64 4.12
C ARG A 254 -13.58 13.99 5.47
N ARG A 255 -13.46 14.81 6.49
CA ARG A 255 -13.35 14.38 7.89
C ARG A 255 -14.74 14.21 8.51
N ASP A 256 -14.81 13.46 9.60
CA ASP A 256 -16.05 13.24 10.35
C ASP A 256 -16.66 14.55 10.90
N ASP A 257 -15.84 15.59 11.11
CA ASP A 257 -16.27 16.93 11.52
C ASP A 257 -16.77 17.80 10.34
N GLY A 258 -16.82 17.23 9.13
CA GLY A 258 -17.26 17.89 7.90
C GLY A 258 -16.18 18.70 7.19
N ALA A 259 -15.00 18.91 7.79
CA ALA A 259 -13.91 19.65 7.14
C ALA A 259 -13.42 18.94 5.88
N LEU A 260 -13.09 19.73 4.86
CA LEU A 260 -12.38 19.25 3.68
C LEU A 260 -10.90 19.25 3.98
N THR A 261 -10.23 18.13 3.72
CA THR A 261 -8.77 18.11 3.67
C THR A 261 -8.29 18.09 2.23
N VAL A 262 -7.22 18.83 1.98
CA VAL A 262 -6.49 18.81 0.72
C VAL A 262 -5.03 18.52 1.05
N MET A 263 -4.57 17.32 0.73
CA MET A 263 -3.18 16.90 0.87
C MET A 263 -2.47 17.05 -0.47
N VAL A 264 -1.41 17.86 -0.50
CA VAL A 264 -0.61 18.11 -1.68
C VAL A 264 0.78 17.52 -1.45
N VAL A 265 1.20 16.63 -2.34
CA VAL A 265 2.52 15.98 -2.28
C VAL A 265 3.36 16.50 -3.42
N ASN A 266 4.40 17.29 -3.10
CA ASN A 266 5.37 17.78 -4.08
C ASN A 266 6.61 16.89 -4.07
N ARG A 267 6.73 16.04 -5.09
CA ARG A 267 7.90 15.16 -5.27
C ARG A 267 9.05 15.87 -5.99
N SER A 268 8.84 17.03 -6.58
CA SER A 268 9.94 17.78 -7.20
C SER A 268 10.93 18.29 -6.13
N LEU A 269 12.14 18.63 -6.56
CA LEU A 269 13.14 19.22 -5.67
C LEU A 269 12.85 20.69 -5.35
N ASP A 270 12.05 21.34 -6.19
CA ASP A 270 11.79 22.77 -6.15
C ASP A 270 10.40 23.09 -5.57
N GLU A 271 10.25 24.32 -5.11
CA GLU A 271 8.93 24.85 -4.73
C GLU A 271 7.99 24.89 -5.96
N ALA A 272 6.72 24.60 -5.72
CA ALA A 272 5.69 24.66 -6.74
C ALA A 272 4.52 25.55 -6.31
N THR A 273 4.12 26.47 -7.18
CA THR A 273 2.88 27.23 -7.06
C THR A 273 1.81 26.65 -7.98
N LYS A 274 0.64 26.30 -7.45
CA LYS A 274 -0.46 25.65 -8.17
C LYS A 274 -1.80 26.32 -7.87
N SER A 275 -2.69 26.34 -8.86
CA SER A 275 -4.10 26.70 -8.63
C SER A 275 -4.86 25.49 -8.10
N ILE A 276 -5.68 25.70 -7.07
CA ILE A 276 -6.65 24.71 -6.58
C ILE A 276 -8.05 25.15 -6.96
N VAL A 277 -8.81 24.22 -7.54
CA VAL A 277 -10.24 24.37 -7.82
C VAL A 277 -10.98 23.41 -6.91
N LEU A 278 -11.97 23.94 -6.18
CA LEU A 278 -12.87 23.16 -5.33
C LEU A 278 -14.26 23.15 -5.95
N ASP A 279 -14.72 21.97 -6.36
CA ASP A 279 -16.07 21.79 -6.86
C ASP A 279 -17.02 21.40 -5.71
N ASN A 280 -18.20 22.02 -5.68
CA ASN A 280 -19.26 21.73 -4.70
C ASN A 280 -18.84 21.86 -3.21
N PHE A 281 -17.82 22.69 -2.93
CA PHE A 281 -17.39 23.00 -1.58
C PHE A 281 -17.16 24.51 -1.42
N THR A 282 -17.70 25.10 -0.35
CA THR A 282 -17.48 26.51 -0.02
C THR A 282 -16.72 26.58 1.31
N PRO A 283 -15.47 27.06 1.31
CA PRO A 283 -14.70 27.28 2.54
C PRO A 283 -15.41 28.25 3.49
N ALA A 284 -15.55 27.88 4.76
CA ALA A 284 -16.12 28.74 5.80
C ALA A 284 -15.14 29.78 6.34
N GLY A 285 -13.85 29.61 6.08
CA GLY A 285 -12.81 30.42 6.65
C GLY A 285 -11.41 29.96 6.25
N ALA A 286 -10.43 30.42 7.05
CA ALA A 286 -9.03 30.08 6.90
C ALA A 286 -8.78 28.58 7.15
N ALA A 287 -7.80 28.02 6.46
CA ALA A 287 -7.40 26.63 6.60
C ALA A 287 -6.34 26.47 7.69
N GLU A 288 -6.40 25.40 8.45
CA GLU A 288 -5.25 24.94 9.25
C GLU A 288 -4.26 24.25 8.31
N VAL A 289 -2.99 24.62 8.38
CA VAL A 289 -1.95 24.11 7.48
C VAL A 289 -0.96 23.27 8.27
N TRP A 290 -0.67 22.07 7.77
CA TRP A 290 0.36 21.18 8.29
C TRP A 290 1.39 20.91 7.21
N LEU A 291 2.67 20.87 7.59
CA LEU A 291 3.78 20.71 6.67
C LEU A 291 4.72 19.60 7.12
N PHE A 292 5.00 18.68 6.20
CA PHE A 292 6.09 17.73 6.30
C PHE A 292 7.05 17.95 5.14
N ASP A 293 8.24 18.45 5.42
CA ASP A 293 9.31 18.73 4.45
C ASP A 293 10.69 18.48 5.13
N PRO A 294 11.84 18.81 4.52
CA PRO A 294 13.14 18.58 5.16
C PRO A 294 13.35 19.28 6.51
N ASP A 295 12.64 20.39 6.75
CA ASP A 295 12.81 21.24 7.93
C ASP A 295 11.68 21.09 8.97
N HIS A 296 10.53 20.56 8.57
CA HIS A 296 9.32 20.42 9.39
C HIS A 296 8.84 18.97 9.44
N LYS A 297 8.67 18.43 10.65
CA LYS A 297 8.30 17.02 10.87
C LYS A 297 6.80 16.83 11.12
N ALA A 298 5.98 17.05 10.08
CA ALA A 298 4.51 17.08 10.17
C ALA A 298 4.04 18.09 11.23
N GLU A 299 4.46 19.34 11.06
CA GLU A 299 4.25 20.43 12.01
C GLU A 299 3.11 21.35 11.58
N SER A 300 2.42 21.94 12.54
CA SER A 300 1.40 22.95 12.27
C SER A 300 2.05 24.27 11.87
N MET A 301 1.66 24.79 10.72
CA MET A 301 2.04 26.10 10.20
C MET A 301 0.99 27.17 10.55
N GLY A 302 0.11 26.86 11.50
CA GLY A 302 -0.99 27.71 11.94
C GLY A 302 -2.15 27.79 10.95
N THR A 303 -3.07 28.71 11.24
CA THR A 303 -4.23 29.00 10.40
C THR A 303 -3.86 30.06 9.37
N GLN A 304 -4.10 29.78 8.09
CA GLN A 304 -3.75 30.64 6.96
C GLN A 304 -4.98 30.89 6.08
N PRO A 305 -5.11 32.08 5.47
CA PRO A 305 -6.19 32.33 4.52
C PRO A 305 -6.27 31.23 3.44
N TRP A 306 -7.47 30.74 3.17
CA TRP A 306 -7.66 29.82 2.06
C TRP A 306 -7.67 30.61 0.74
N GLU A 307 -6.66 30.36 -0.09
CA GLU A 307 -6.51 30.98 -1.41
C GLU A 307 -6.68 29.94 -2.52
N SER A 308 -7.16 30.37 -3.70
CA SER A 308 -7.26 29.50 -4.89
C SER A 308 -5.90 29.18 -5.52
N THR A 309 -4.83 29.75 -4.96
CA THR A 309 -3.45 29.49 -5.34
C THR A 309 -2.70 29.08 -4.09
N ILE A 310 -1.99 27.96 -4.16
CA ILE A 310 -1.14 27.47 -3.08
C ILE A 310 0.31 27.42 -3.54
N THR A 311 1.21 27.56 -2.59
CA THR A 311 2.65 27.36 -2.78
C THR A 311 3.09 26.28 -1.81
N VAL A 312 3.72 25.22 -2.34
CA VAL A 312 4.17 24.06 -1.58
C VAL A 312 5.66 23.84 -1.78
N PRO A 313 6.46 23.64 -0.71
CA PRO A 313 7.89 23.41 -0.81
C PRO A 313 8.23 22.17 -1.66
N GLY A 314 9.46 22.09 -2.17
CA GLY A 314 9.97 20.85 -2.78
C GLY A 314 10.08 19.73 -1.75
N GLN A 315 9.94 18.48 -2.19
CA GLN A 315 10.06 17.29 -1.33
C GLN A 315 9.16 17.37 -0.09
N SER A 316 7.89 17.69 -0.29
CA SER A 316 6.97 17.98 0.82
C SER A 316 5.62 17.30 0.71
N VAL A 317 4.97 17.17 1.87
CA VAL A 317 3.54 16.92 2.03
C VAL A 317 2.98 18.14 2.75
N THR A 318 2.07 18.85 2.11
CA THR A 318 1.33 19.96 2.73
C THR A 318 -0.13 19.56 2.86
N LEU A 319 -0.68 19.59 4.07
CA LEU A 319 -2.08 19.29 4.33
C LEU A 319 -2.80 20.58 4.73
N TYR A 320 -3.85 20.91 3.99
CA TYR A 320 -4.79 21.99 4.33
C TYR A 320 -6.06 21.37 4.90
N VAL A 321 -6.47 21.78 6.09
CA VAL A 321 -7.77 21.44 6.69
C VAL A 321 -8.66 22.67 6.57
N VAL A 322 -9.59 22.61 5.62
CA VAL A 322 -10.49 23.70 5.25
C VAL A 322 -11.84 23.50 5.93
N PRO A 323 -12.29 24.42 6.81
CA PRO A 323 -13.56 24.26 7.51
C PRO A 323 -14.74 24.36 6.53
N ALA A 324 -15.74 23.51 6.71
CA ALA A 324 -17.00 23.58 5.98
C ALA A 324 -17.93 24.64 6.57
N ALA A 325 -18.72 25.28 5.69
CA ALA A 325 -19.69 26.32 6.04
C ALA A 325 -20.96 25.76 6.70
#